data_AF-A0A2W0AXN5-F1
#
_entry.id   AF-A0A2W0AXN5-F1
#
_cell.length_a   1.000
_cell.length_b   1.000
_cell.length_c   1.000
_cell.angle_alpha   90.00
_cell.angle_beta   90.00
_cell.angle_gamma   90.00
#
_symmetry.space_group_name_H-M   'P 1'
#
loop_
_entity.id
_entity.type
_entity.pdbx_description
1 polymer ?
#
loop_
_entity_poly.entity_id
_entity_poly.type
_entity_poly.pdbx_seq_one_letter_code
_entity_poly.pdbx_strand_id
1 'polypeptide(L)' 'MQALGLPLLVQISLAIGMAGLLWPEKAKPVFEFLMFPWFPTYRALRIHSIGAICFSGLLFFTWLTRLR' A
#
# COMPACT_ATOMS: atom_id res chain seq x y z
N MET A 1 17.40 -0.89 18.46
CA MET A 1 16.52 -1.69 17.58
C MET A 1 15.33 -0.86 17.09
N GLN A 2 15.56 0.28 16.41
CA GLN A 2 14.47 1.18 15.96
C GLN A 2 14.53 1.55 14.45
N ALA A 3 15.50 1.02 13.72
CA ALA A 3 15.67 1.32 12.29
C ALA A 3 14.80 0.47 11.35
N LEU A 4 14.19 -0.62 11.85
CA LEU A 4 13.45 -1.56 11.01
C LEU A 4 11.97 -1.19 10.78
N GLY A 5 11.39 -0.27 11.57
CA GLY A 5 9.96 0.05 11.47
C GLY A 5 9.56 0.67 10.13
N LEU A 6 10.32 1.68 9.68
CA LEU A 6 10.08 2.38 8.41
C LEU A 6 10.24 1.47 7.18
N PRO A 7 11.33 0.69 7.01
CA PRO A 7 11.47 -0.20 5.85
C PRO A 7 10.42 -1.32 5.84
N LEU A 8 10.00 -1.84 6.99
CA LEU A 8 8.93 -2.83 7.07
C LEU A 8 7.59 -2.22 6.61
N LEU A 9 7.28 -1.00 7.05
CA LEU A 9 6.07 -0.28 6.65
C LEU A 9 6.05 0.01 5.14
N VAL A 10 7.19 0.40 4.57
CA VAL A 10 7.37 0.60 3.12
C VAL A 10 7.07 -0.69 2.36
N GLN A 11 7.65 -1.82 2.78
CA GLN A 11 7.43 -3.13 2.14
C GLN A 11 5.98 -3.58 2.21
N ILE A 12 5.32 -3.46 3.37
CA ILE A 12 3.92 -3.86 3.53
C ILE A 12 3.01 -3.00 2.63
N SER A 13 3.24 -1.69 2.62
CA SER A 13 2.49 -0.74 1.77
C SER A 13 2.66 -1.07 0.28
N LEU A 14 3.88 -1.43 -0.12
CA LEU A 14 4.21 -1.79 -1.50
C LEU A 14 3.60 -3.14 -1.88
N ALA A 15 3.65 -4.14 -1.00
CA ALA A 15 3.03 -5.45 -1.22
C ALA A 15 1.51 -5.34 -1.37
N ILE A 16 0.84 -4.54 -0.53
CA ILE A 16 -0.60 -4.29 -0.60
C ILE A 16 -0.96 -3.55 -1.91
N GLY A 17 -0.17 -2.53 -2.26
CA GLY A 17 -0.33 -1.78 -3.51
C GLY A 17 -0.17 -2.66 -4.76
N MET A 18 0.87 -3.50 -4.78
CA MET A 18 1.09 -4.47 -5.86
C MET A 18 0.00 -5.54 -5.92
N ALA A 19 -0.45 -6.06 -4.78
CA ALA A 19 -1.51 -7.08 -4.72
C ALA A 19 -2.83 -6.56 -5.30
N GLY A 20 -3.20 -5.31 -5.04
CA GLY A 20 -4.41 -4.72 -5.62
C GLY A 20 -4.29 -4.39 -7.12
N LEU A 21 -3.07 -4.23 -7.64
CA LEU A 21 -2.84 -4.03 -9.08
C LEU A 21 -2.74 -5.35 -9.87
N LEU A 22 -1.99 -6.32 -9.35
CA LEU A 22 -1.72 -7.61 -9.98
C LEU A 22 -2.85 -8.63 -9.76
N TRP A 23 -3.50 -8.59 -8.59
CA TRP A 23 -4.54 -9.55 -8.21
C TRP A 23 -5.82 -8.85 -7.69
N PRO A 24 -6.46 -8.01 -8.52
CA PRO A 24 -7.62 -7.22 -8.08
C PRO A 24 -8.77 -8.07 -7.55
N GLU A 25 -8.96 -9.28 -8.09
CA GLU A 25 -10.00 -10.22 -7.67
C GLU A 25 -9.82 -10.72 -6.22
N LYS A 26 -8.57 -10.95 -5.80
CA LYS A 26 -8.22 -11.43 -4.46
C LYS A 26 -8.03 -10.28 -3.48
N ALA A 27 -7.58 -9.13 -3.98
CA ALA A 27 -7.40 -7.94 -3.17
C ALA A 27 -8.74 -7.27 -2.83
N LYS A 28 -9.73 -7.26 -3.73
CA LYS A 28 -11.05 -6.67 -3.48
C LYS A 28 -11.70 -7.08 -2.15
N PRO A 29 -11.83 -8.38 -1.81
CA PRO A 29 -12.41 -8.79 -0.52
C PRO A 29 -11.52 -8.42 0.67
N VAL A 30 -10.20 -8.37 0.50
CA VAL A 30 -9.27 -7.92 1.56
C VAL A 30 -9.44 -6.43 1.82
N PHE A 31 -9.52 -5.60 0.77
CA PHE A 31 -9.76 -4.16 0.90
C PHE A 31 -11.19 -3.85 1.39
N GLU A 32 -12.19 -4.64 0.99
CA GLU A 32 -13.55 -4.60 1.57
C GLU A 32 -13.49 -4.87 3.08
N PHE A 33 -12.82 -5.94 3.51
CA PHE A 33 -12.77 -6.29 4.92
C PHE A 33 -11.96 -5.29 5.76
N LEU A 34 -10.86 -4.76 5.20
CA LEU A 34 -9.88 -3.98 5.96
C LEU A 34 -10.09 -2.46 5.87
N MET A 35 -10.54 -1.94 4.73
CA MET A 35 -10.55 -0.49 4.44
C MET A 35 -11.92 0.11 4.15
N PHE A 36 -12.89 -0.66 3.66
CA PHE A 36 -14.15 -0.09 3.16
C PHE A 36 -15.41 -0.79 3.71
N PRO A 37 -16.33 -0.07 4.37
CA PRO A 37 -17.62 -0.64 4.76
C PRO A 37 -18.59 -0.84 3.58
N TRP A 38 -18.16 -0.58 2.34
CA TRP A 38 -18.95 -0.70 1.11
C TRP A 38 -18.21 -1.50 0.04
N PHE A 39 -18.92 -2.10 -0.92
CA PHE A 39 -18.33 -2.83 -2.05
C PHE A 39 -17.58 -1.86 -2.99
N PRO A 40 -16.23 -1.82 -2.99
CA PRO A 40 -15.46 -0.94 -3.85
C PRO A 40 -15.51 -1.44 -5.28
N THR A 41 -15.74 -0.53 -6.22
CA THR A 41 -15.61 -0.83 -7.65
C THR A 41 -14.15 -1.13 -7.98
N TYR A 42 -13.89 -2.00 -8.98
CA TYR A 42 -12.53 -2.33 -9.43
C TYR A 42 -11.65 -1.10 -9.76
N ARG A 43 -12.26 0.00 -10.23
CA ARG A 43 -11.55 1.28 -10.44
C ARG A 43 -11.08 1.92 -9.13
N ALA A 44 -11.92 1.93 -8.10
CA ALA A 44 -11.58 2.50 -6.80
C ALA A 44 -10.45 1.72 -6.12
N LEU A 45 -10.47 0.39 -6.25
CA LEU A 45 -9.40 -0.50 -5.80
C LEU A 45 -8.06 -0.14 -6.47
N ARG A 46 -8.05 -0.03 -7.81
CA ARG A 46 -6.82 0.34 -8.55
C ARG A 46 -6.27 1.71 -8.15
N ILE A 47 -7.14 2.71 -7.97
CA ILE A 47 -6.71 4.05 -7.52
C ILE A 47 -6.10 3.98 -6.12
N HIS A 48 -6.71 3.23 -5.20
CA HIS A 48 -6.15 3.00 -3.86
C HIS A 48 -4.82 2.27 -3.89
N SER A 49 -4.68 1.26 -4.75
CA SER A 49 -3.43 0.54 -4.95
C SER A 49 -2.31 1.45 -5.47
N ILE A 50 -2.61 2.30 -6.45
CA ILE A 50 -1.65 3.30 -6.94
C ILE A 50 -1.29 4.30 -5.84
N GLY A 51 -2.28 4.76 -5.07
CA GLY A 51 -2.07 5.63 -3.92
C GLY A 51 -1.15 5.00 -2.87
N ALA A 52 -1.36 3.72 -2.54
CA ALA A 52 -0.51 2.97 -1.61
C ALA A 52 0.93 2.82 -2.12
N ILE A 53 1.13 2.59 -3.42
CA ILE A 53 2.46 2.54 -4.04
C ILE A 53 3.15 3.91 -3.97
N CYS A 54 2.44 4.99 -4.33
CA CYS A 54 2.97 6.36 -4.22
C CYS A 54 3.33 6.72 -2.77
N PHE A 55 2.47 6.34 -1.81
CA PHE A 55 2.71 6.57 -0.39
C PHE A 55 3.92 5.78 0.12
N SER A 56 4.06 4.51 -0.30
CA SER A 56 5.26 3.70 -0.02
C SER A 56 6.54 4.36 -0.56
N GLY A 57 6.50 4.87 -1.80
CA GLY A 57 7.60 5.61 -2.41
C GLY A 57 7.96 6.88 -1.65
N LEU A 58 6.96 7.65 -1.18
CA LEU A 58 7.17 8.85 -0.36
C LEU A 58 7.78 8.52 1.00
N LEU A 59 7.32 7.45 1.66
CA LEU A 59 7.90 6.97 2.91
C LEU A 59 9.34 6.52 2.71
N PHE A 60 9.63 5.82 1.62
CA PHE A 60 10.99 5.43 1.26
C PHE A 60 11.89 6.65 1.01
N PHE A 61 11.40 7.64 0.27
CA PHE A 61 12.11 8.90 0.04
C PHE A 61 12.38 9.65 1.34
N THR A 62 11.38 9.74 2.22
CA THR A 62 11.53 10.40 3.53
C THR A 62 12.52 9.66 4.44
N TRP A 63 12.55 8.34 4.38
CA TRP A 63 13.56 7.55 5.08
C TRP A 63 14.96 7.79 4.50
N LEU A 64 15.08 7.83 3.17
CA LEU A 64 16.34 8.12 2.48
C LEU A 64 16.87 9.52 2.82
N THR A 65 16.00 10.53 2.90
CA THR A 65 16.41 11.89 3.28
C THR A 65 16.78 12.02 4.75
N ARG A 66 16.21 11.18 5.64
CA ARG A 66 16.58 11.12 7.07
C ARG A 66 17.86 10.33 7.35
N LEU A 67 18.32 9.52 6.40
CA LEU A 67 19.58 8.78 6.51
C LEU A 67 20.82 9.58 6.04
N ARG A 68 20.60 10.71 5.38
CA ARG A 68 21.64 11.71 5.09
C ARG A 68 21.86 12.61 6.28
#